data_AF-A0A7X0Y3K6-F1
#
_entry.id   AF-A0A7X0Y3K6-F1
#
_cell.length_a   1.000
_cell.length_b   1.000
_cell.length_c   1.000
_cell.angle_alpha   90.00
_cell.angle_beta   90.00
_cell.angle_gamma   90.00
#
_symmetry.space_group_name_H-M   'P 1'
#
loop_
_entity.id
_entity.type
_entity.pdbx_description
1 polymer ?
#
loop_
_entity_poly.entity_id
_entity_poly.type
_entity_poly.pdbx_seq_one_letter_code
_entity_poly.pdbx_strand_id
1 'polypeptide(L)' 'MINVIGFAMMGIDKNRAVKHQWRIPEATLLLCAFLGGGVGSWLGMSIFHHKTHKRKFQLFVPLSIVLHIGIIFYLITYFK' A
#
# COMPACT_ATOMS: atom_id res chain seq x y z
N MET A 1 -9.87 -8.37 1.57
CA MET A 1 -10.63 -7.30 0.89
C MET A 1 -9.80 -6.01 0.76
N ILE A 2 -9.23 -5.47 1.83
CA ILE A 2 -8.45 -4.21 1.79
C ILE A 2 -7.21 -4.27 0.87
N ASN A 3 -6.53 -5.43 0.78
CA ASN A 3 -5.43 -5.60 -0.19
C ASN A 3 -5.86 -5.37 -1.65
N VAL A 4 -7.05 -5.83 -2.04
CA VAL A 4 -7.57 -5.62 -3.40
C VAL A 4 -7.83 -4.13 -3.65
N ILE A 5 -8.31 -3.41 -2.64
CA ILE A 5 -8.52 -1.95 -2.70
C ILE A 5 -7.17 -1.24 -2.86
N GLY A 6 -6.16 -1.56 -2.05
CA GLY A 6 -4.82 -0.96 -2.16
C GLY A 6 -4.18 -1.19 -3.54
N PHE A 7 -4.33 -2.40 -4.07
CA PHE A 7 -3.88 -2.73 -5.43
C PHE A 7 -4.62 -1.91 -6.50
N ALA A 8 -5.95 -1.88 -6.43
CA ALA A 8 -6.78 -1.14 -7.39
C ALA A 8 -6.50 0.37 -7.33
N MET A 9 -6.30 0.95 -6.14
CA MET A 9 -5.96 2.36 -5.99
C MET A 9 -4.63 2.72 -6.68
N MET A 10 -3.61 1.85 -6.57
CA MET A 10 -2.34 2.03 -7.30
C MET A 10 -2.54 2.00 -8.82
N GLY A 11 -3.37 1.08 -9.33
CA GLY A 11 -3.69 0.99 -10.75
C GLY A 11 -4.51 2.18 -11.25
N ILE A 12 -5.49 2.63 -10.47
CA ILE A 12 -6.30 3.82 -10.77
C ILE A 12 -5.40 5.06 -10.79
N ASP A 13 -4.50 5.22 -9.83
CA ASP A 13 -3.56 6.35 -9.80
C ASP A 13 -2.63 6.36 -11.01
N LYS A 14 -2.15 5.18 -11.46
CA LYS A 14 -1.37 5.05 -12.69
C LYS A 14 -2.19 5.46 -13.92
N ASN A 15 -3.42 4.97 -14.03
CA ASN A 15 -4.29 5.30 -15.16
C ASN A 15 -4.61 6.80 -15.21
N ARG A 16 -4.88 7.43 -14.05
CA ARG A 16 -5.08 8.88 -13.94
C ARG A 16 -3.83 9.66 -14.32
N ALA A 17 -2.64 9.16 -13.96
CA ALA A 17 -1.38 9.77 -14.35
C ALA A 17 -1.16 9.74 -15.87
N VAL A 18 -1.56 8.66 -16.55
CA VAL A 18 -1.51 8.54 -18.02
C VAL A 18 -2.55 9.46 -18.69
N LYS A 19 -3.76 9.50 -18.17
CA LYS A 19 -4.86 10.33 -18.68
C LYS A 19 -4.77 11.82 -18.30
N HIS A 20 -3.68 12.25 -17.67
CA HIS A 20 -3.48 13.63 -17.17
C HIS A 20 -4.62 14.12 -16.26
N GLN A 21 -5.25 13.21 -15.53
CA GLN A 21 -6.32 13.51 -14.58
C GLN A 21 -5.75 13.77 -13.19
N TRP A 22 -6.61 14.32 -12.31
CA TRP A 22 -6.26 14.59 -10.93
C TRP A 22 -5.84 13.32 -10.19
N ARG A 23 -4.59 13.31 -9.70
CA ARG A 23 -3.94 12.15 -9.08
C ARG A 23 -4.44 11.93 -7.65
N ILE A 24 -4.40 10.69 -7.18
CA ILE A 24 -4.79 10.38 -5.81
C ILE A 24 -3.71 10.92 -4.86
N PRO A 25 -4.09 11.63 -3.78
CA PRO A 25 -3.13 12.12 -2.80
C PRO A 25 -2.26 10.98 -2.25
N GLU A 26 -0.95 11.24 -2.14
CA GLU A 26 -0.01 10.24 -1.62
C GLU A 26 -0.39 9.78 -0.22
N ALA A 27 -0.91 10.68 0.61
CA ALA A 27 -1.38 10.38 1.95
C ALA A 27 -2.48 9.31 1.96
N THR A 28 -3.43 9.35 1.03
CA THR A 28 -4.54 8.38 0.96
C THR A 28 -4.04 6.99 0.58
N LEU A 29 -3.10 6.91 -0.37
CA LEU A 29 -2.50 5.64 -0.79
C LEU A 29 -1.68 5.00 0.35
N LEU A 30 -0.94 5.83 1.09
CA LEU A 30 -0.19 5.40 2.27
C LEU A 30 -1.12 5.00 3.43
N LEU A 31 -2.21 5.73 3.67
CA LEU A 31 -3.23 5.37 4.65
C LEU A 31 -3.88 4.03 4.32
N CYS A 32 -4.23 3.79 3.05
CA CYS A 32 -4.79 2.51 2.61
C CYS A 32 -3.80 1.36 2.84
N ALA A 33 -2.51 1.57 2.55
CA ALA A 33 -1.46 0.61 2.88
C ALA A 33 -1.40 0.34 4.39
N PHE A 34 -1.46 1.41 5.20
CA PHE A 34 -1.39 1.35 6.66
C PHE A 34 -2.62 0.72 7.32
N LEU A 35 -3.81 0.80 6.72
CA LEU A 35 -5.05 0.19 7.24
C LEU A 35 -5.18 -1.31 6.93
N GLY A 36 -4.13 -1.94 6.41
CA GLY A 36 -4.14 -3.37 6.05
C GLY A 36 -4.14 -3.63 4.55
N GLY A 37 -3.88 -2.62 3.72
CA GLY A 37 -3.68 -2.73 2.28
C GLY A 37 -2.23 -2.86 1.86
N GLY A 38 -1.28 -2.93 2.82
CA GLY A 38 0.16 -2.85 2.55
C GLY A 38 0.64 -3.82 1.49
N VAL A 39 0.21 -5.08 1.56
CA VAL A 39 0.59 -6.12 0.58
C VAL A 39 0.01 -5.80 -0.80
N GLY A 40 -1.25 -5.41 -0.87
CA GLY A 40 -1.90 -5.04 -2.14
C GLY A 40 -1.30 -3.79 -2.78
N SER A 41 -0.99 -2.77 -1.97
CA SER A 41 -0.32 -1.55 -2.41
C SER A 41 1.11 -1.83 -2.89
N TRP A 42 1.85 -2.72 -2.23
CA TRP A 42 3.18 -3.15 -2.68
C TRP A 42 3.12 -3.87 -4.02
N LEU A 43 2.20 -4.83 -4.16
CA LEU A 43 1.96 -5.53 -5.43
C LEU A 43 1.58 -4.54 -6.53
N GLY A 44 0.72 -3.56 -6.23
CA GLY A 44 0.34 -2.51 -7.17
C GLY A 44 1.53 -1.66 -7.60
N MET A 45 2.39 -1.25 -6.66
CA MET A 45 3.61 -0.52 -6.99
C MET A 45 4.53 -1.32 -7.91
N SER A 46 4.73 -2.60 -7.63
CA SER A 46 5.63 -3.47 -8.40
C SER A 46 5.06 -3.80 -9.78
N ILE A 47 3.76 -4.05 -9.90
CA ILE A 47 3.13 -4.41 -11.18
C ILE A 47 3.00 -3.18 -12.08
N PHE A 48 2.47 -2.07 -11.56
CA PHE A 48 2.27 -0.85 -12.35
C PHE A 48 3.54 -0.01 -12.52
N HIS A 49 4.65 -0.44 -11.90
CA HIS A 49 5.92 0.28 -11.81
C HIS A 49 5.70 1.76 -11.45
N HIS A 50 4.75 1.99 -10.53
CA HIS A 50 4.23 3.30 -10.21
C HIS A 50 4.62 3.68 -8.81
N LYS A 51 5.26 4.85 -8.67
CA LYS A 51 5.80 5.38 -7.40
C LYS A 51 6.80 4.45 -6.68
N THR A 52 7.48 3.57 -7.41
CA THR A 52 8.58 2.72 -6.91
C THR A 52 9.82 3.51 -6.49
N HIS A 53 10.07 4.69 -7.06
CA HIS A 53 11.20 5.56 -6.70
C HIS A 53 10.90 6.59 -5.60
N LYS A 54 9.66 6.64 -5.11
CA LYS A 54 9.29 7.59 -4.05
C LYS A 54 9.74 7.02 -2.71
N ARG A 55 10.76 7.63 -2.09
CA ARG A 55 11.29 7.24 -0.77
C ARG A 55 10.19 7.01 0.28
N LYS A 56 9.16 7.87 0.28
CA LYS A 56 7.99 7.70 1.17
C LYS A 56 7.31 6.34 0.96
N PHE A 57 7.02 5.96 -0.27
CA PHE A 57 6.35 4.69 -0.56
C PHE A 57 7.28 3.48 -0.31
N GLN A 58 8.55 3.59 -0.68
CA GLN A 58 9.54 2.55 -0.43
C GLN A 58 9.74 2.25 1.06
N LEU A 59 9.60 3.24 1.94
CA LEU A 59 9.74 3.05 3.38
C LEU A 59 8.41 2.66 4.03
N PHE A 60 7.35 3.45 3.80
CA PHE A 60 6.08 3.29 4.52
C PHE A 60 5.31 2.03 4.13
N VAL A 61 5.37 1.59 2.86
CA VAL A 61 4.62 0.40 2.43
C VAL A 61 5.21 -0.87 3.07
N PRO A 62 6.52 -1.16 3.00
CA PRO A 62 7.10 -2.29 3.72
C PRO A 62 6.96 -2.15 5.24
N LEU A 63 7.13 -0.93 5.78
CA LEU A 63 6.94 -0.68 7.21
C LEU A 63 5.52 -1.07 7.66
N SER A 64 4.49 -0.72 6.88
CA SER A 64 3.09 -1.08 7.20
C SER A 64 2.88 -2.60 7.26
N ILE A 65 3.56 -3.35 6.40
CA ILE A 65 3.49 -4.81 6.35
C ILE A 65 4.19 -5.42 7.56
N VAL A 66 5.40 -4.94 7.88
CA VAL A 66 6.13 -5.39 9.08
C VAL A 66 5.33 -5.11 10.35
N LEU A 67 4.69 -3.95 10.44
CA LEU A 67 3.83 -3.60 11.57
C LEU A 67 2.65 -4.57 11.70
N HIS A 68 1.98 -4.90 10.60
CA HIS A 68 0.88 -5.87 10.60
C HIS A 68 1.35 -7.26 11.01
N ILE A 69 2.48 -7.72 10.48
CA ILE A 69 3.05 -9.03 10.84
C ILE A 69 3.42 -9.06 12.33
N GLY A 70 4.03 -8.01 12.85
CA GLY A 70 4.37 -7.88 14.27
C GLY A 70 3.15 -7.90 15.19
N ILE A 71 2.08 -7.19 14.82
CA ILE A 71 0.80 -7.20 15.55
C ILE A 71 0.19 -8.60 15.53
N ILE A 72 0.15 -9.26 14.38
CA ILE A 72 -0.38 -10.63 14.26
C ILE A 72 0.44 -11.60 15.12
N PHE A 73 1.77 -11.50 15.07
CA PHE A 73 2.66 -12.35 15.86
C PHE A 73 2.47 -12.15 17.38
N TYR A 74 2.37 -10.90 17.82
CA TYR A 74 2.08 -10.56 19.22
C TYR A 74 0.72 -11.14 19.66
N LEU A 75 -0.32 -10.98 18.85
CA LEU A 75 -1.64 -11.54 19.14
C LEU A 75 -1.61 -13.08 19.23
N ILE A 76 -0.93 -13.75 18.30
CA ILE A 76 -0.80 -15.21 18.32
C ILE A 76 -0.07 -15.68 19.59
N THR A 77 0.97 -14.97 20.02
CA THR A 77 1.76 -15.34 21.21
C THR A 77 0.99 -15.05 22.51
N TYR A 78 0.18 -14.00 22.53
CA TYR A 78 -0.62 -13.63 23.71
C TYR A 78 -1.84 -14.51 23.93
N PHE A 79 -2.50 -14.97 22.86
CA PHE A 79 -3.69 -15.83 22.94
C PHE A 79 -3.38 -17.34 22.99
N LYS A 80 -2.09 -17.71 23.04
CA LYS A 80 -1.62 -19.09 23.17
C LYS A 80 -1.11 -19.34 24.59
#